data_AF-A0A423WJ74-F1
#
_entry.id   AF-A0A423WJ74-F1
#
_cell.length_a   1.000
_cell.length_b   1.000
_cell.length_c   1.000
_cell.angle_alpha   90.00
_cell.angle_beta   90.00
_cell.angle_gamma   90.00
#
_symmetry.space_group_name_H-M   'P 1'
#
loop_
_entity.id
_entity.type
_entity.pdbx_description
1 polymer ?
#
loop_
_entity_poly.entity_id
_entity_poly.type
_entity_poly.pdbx_seq_one_letter_code
_entity_poly.pdbx_strand_id
1 'polypeptide(L)'
;MHVANIALLCHLLVEVPASLSFLLAAPKQLREPNPSPEAVLVCQSYGGLLLSTNVLCFLFLYSRGSSNADGAKSLVAASLAVYHVFPIWRAWARIRRQGGLGRGWAQQAEVVGGPYVHFVVHVLLLLSLSWAGLHGSS
;
A
#
# COMPACT_ATOMS: atom_id res chain seq x y z
N MET A 1 5.29 17.71 13.35
CA MET A 1 5.92 16.55 12.67
C MET A 1 6.19 16.94 11.24
N HIS A 2 7.39 16.70 10.73
CA HIS A 2 7.75 17.02 9.34
C HIS A 2 6.85 16.25 8.34
N VAL A 3 6.52 16.87 7.20
CA VAL A 3 5.57 16.33 6.20
C VAL A 3 5.94 14.92 5.73
N ALA A 4 7.23 14.66 5.50
CA ALA A 4 7.72 13.33 5.14
C ALA A 4 7.48 12.27 6.23
N ASN A 5 7.57 12.63 7.52
CA ASN A 5 7.31 11.66 8.59
C ASN A 5 5.83 11.28 8.64
N ILE A 6 4.92 12.25 8.40
CA ILE A 6 3.48 11.98 8.34
C ILE A 6 3.18 11.04 7.17
N ALA A 7 3.73 11.32 5.98
CA ALA A 7 3.50 10.48 4.80
C ALA A 7 4.04 9.05 4.98
N LEU A 8 5.27 8.89 5.52
CA LEU A 8 5.85 7.58 5.82
C LEU A 8 5.07 6.84 6.91
N LEU A 9 4.57 7.54 7.93
CA LEU A 9 3.73 6.94 8.97
C LEU A 9 2.40 6.45 8.40
N CYS A 10 1.74 7.26 7.56
CA CYS A 10 0.51 6.85 6.88
C CYS A 10 0.74 5.62 5.98
N HIS A 11 1.84 5.60 5.21
CA HIS A 11 2.24 4.43 4.42
C HIS A 11 2.37 3.19 5.31
N LEU A 12 3.15 3.30 6.39
CA LEU A 12 3.38 2.20 7.34
C LEU A 12 2.06 1.65 7.91
N LEU A 13 1.15 2.52 8.37
CA LEU A 13 -0.11 2.09 8.97
C LEU A 13 -1.02 1.35 7.99
N VAL A 14 -1.00 1.71 6.71
CA VAL A 14 -1.83 1.08 5.67
C VAL A 14 -1.16 -0.19 5.13
N GLU A 15 0.15 -0.16 4.89
CA GLU A 15 0.84 -1.25 4.20
C GLU A 15 1.29 -2.37 5.14
N VAL A 16 1.38 -2.16 6.47
CA VAL A 16 1.63 -3.27 7.41
C VAL A 16 0.54 -4.33 7.34
N PRO A 17 -0.76 -4.04 7.53
CA PRO A 17 -1.80 -5.06 7.42
C PRO A 17 -1.89 -5.63 6.00
N ALA A 18 -1.64 -4.82 4.96
CA ALA A 18 -1.61 -5.31 3.59
C ALA A 18 -0.48 -6.34 3.38
N SER A 19 0.76 -6.02 3.79
CA SER A 19 1.92 -6.89 3.67
C SER A 19 1.71 -8.24 4.36
N LEU A 20 1.16 -8.22 5.58
CA LEU A 20 0.80 -9.44 6.32
C LEU A 20 -0.29 -10.24 5.61
N SER A 21 -1.27 -9.57 4.98
CA SER A 21 -2.30 -10.27 4.20
C SER A 21 -1.73 -10.94 2.95
N PHE A 22 -0.81 -10.30 2.23
CA PHE A 22 -0.11 -10.90 1.10
C PHE A 22 0.80 -12.06 1.52
N LEU A 23 1.44 -11.95 2.69
CA LEU A 23 2.38 -12.97 3.18
C LEU A 23 1.68 -14.21 3.77
N LEU A 24 0.65 -13.99 4.60
CA LEU A 24 -0.01 -15.04 5.39
C LEU A 24 -1.33 -15.52 4.79
N ALA A 25 -1.95 -14.72 3.92
CA ALA A 25 -3.26 -15.00 3.32
C ALA A 25 -3.25 -14.85 1.79
N ALA A 26 -2.11 -15.12 1.13
CA ALA A 26 -1.94 -15.05 -0.32
C ALA A 26 -3.07 -15.70 -1.14
N PRO A 27 -3.58 -16.91 -0.81
CA PRO A 27 -4.69 -17.51 -1.56
C PRO A 27 -5.96 -16.63 -1.57
N LYS A 28 -6.27 -15.97 -0.44
CA LYS A 28 -7.41 -15.04 -0.32
C LYS A 28 -7.20 -13.76 -1.14
N GLN A 29 -5.94 -13.36 -1.36
CA GLN A 29 -5.61 -12.21 -2.21
C GLN A 29 -5.81 -12.49 -3.70
N LEU A 30 -5.56 -13.73 -4.12
CA LEU A 30 -5.75 -14.19 -5.50
C LEU A 30 -7.23 -14.35 -5.86
N ARG A 31 -8.10 -14.66 -4.89
CA ARG A 31 -9.57 -14.78 -5.06
C ARG A 31 -9.98 -15.78 -6.15
N GLU A 32 -9.19 -16.82 -6.31
CA GLU A 32 -9.46 -17.96 -7.18
C GLU A 32 -9.74 -19.19 -6.31
N PRO A 33 -10.66 -20.09 -6.70
CA PRO A 33 -10.99 -21.28 -5.89
C PRO A 33 -9.79 -22.19 -5.63
N ASN A 34 -8.93 -22.36 -6.65
CA ASN A 34 -7.74 -23.21 -6.62
C ASN A 34 -6.56 -22.46 -7.28
N PRO A 35 -5.93 -21.51 -6.57
CA PRO A 35 -4.80 -20.76 -7.14
C PRO A 35 -3.60 -21.70 -7.33
N SER A 36 -2.80 -21.46 -8.37
CA SER A 36 -1.57 -22.25 -8.56
C SER A 36 -0.57 -21.99 -7.42
N PRO A 37 0.23 -23.00 -7.02
CA PRO A 37 1.27 -22.82 -6.00
C PRO A 37 2.24 -21.68 -6.33
N GLU A 38 2.60 -21.52 -7.59
CA GLU A 38 3.52 -20.48 -8.07
C GLU A 38 2.90 -19.08 -7.89
N ALA A 39 1.61 -18.91 -8.18
CA ALA A 39 0.92 -17.65 -7.97
C ALA A 39 0.87 -17.27 -6.48
N VAL A 40 0.69 -18.27 -5.60
CA VAL A 40 0.76 -18.07 -4.14
C VAL A 40 2.15 -17.61 -3.72
N LEU A 41 3.22 -18.27 -4.19
CA LEU A 41 4.60 -17.90 -3.87
C LEU A 41 4.97 -16.49 -4.37
N VAL A 42 4.53 -16.10 -5.56
CA VAL A 42 4.71 -14.74 -6.09
C VAL A 42 3.99 -13.72 -5.21
N CYS A 43 2.74 -14.03 -4.82
CA CYS A 43 1.93 -13.19 -3.94
C CYS A 43 2.60 -13.01 -2.56
N GLN A 44 3.18 -14.07 -2.00
CA GLN A 44 3.94 -14.02 -0.74
C GLN A 44 5.25 -13.26 -0.87
N SER A 45 5.98 -13.44 -1.97
CA SER A 45 7.22 -12.69 -2.26
C SER A 45 6.94 -11.19 -2.35
N TYR A 46 5.83 -10.81 -2.98
CA TYR A 46 5.34 -9.43 -2.99
C TYR A 46 4.99 -8.94 -1.58
N GLY A 47 4.33 -9.77 -0.75
CA GLY A 47 4.10 -9.46 0.66
C GLY A 47 5.39 -9.21 1.45
N GLY A 48 6.43 -10.02 1.23
CA GLY A 48 7.75 -9.83 1.82
C GLY A 48 8.43 -8.54 1.37
N LEU A 49 8.31 -8.17 0.10
CA LEU A 49 8.81 -6.89 -0.41
C LEU A 49 8.11 -5.70 0.26
N LEU A 50 6.79 -5.75 0.44
CA LEU A 50 6.05 -4.71 1.19
C LEU A 50 6.43 -4.65 2.66
N LEU A 51 6.65 -5.80 3.28
CA LEU A 51 7.15 -5.84 4.66
C LEU A 51 8.53 -5.17 4.75
N SER A 52 9.41 -5.38 3.77
CA SER A 52 10.70 -4.71 3.70
C SER A 52 10.58 -3.18 3.56
N THR A 53 9.66 -2.68 2.74
CA THR A 53 9.41 -1.21 2.64
C THR A 53 8.83 -0.64 3.93
N ASN A 54 8.00 -1.40 4.65
CA ASN A 54 7.52 -1.03 5.98
C ASN A 54 8.65 -0.94 7.01
N VAL A 55 9.57 -1.92 7.02
CA VAL A 55 10.77 -1.88 7.87
C VAL A 55 11.62 -0.66 7.54
N LEU A 56 11.81 -0.35 6.25
CA LEU A 56 12.53 0.84 5.81
C LEU A 56 11.88 2.12 6.38
N CYS A 57 10.56 2.28 6.22
CA CYS A 57 9.82 3.42 6.77
C CYS A 57 9.97 3.52 8.29
N PHE A 58 9.83 2.41 9.00
CA PHE A 58 10.01 2.35 10.45
C PHE A 58 11.40 2.79 10.88
N LEU A 59 12.46 2.30 10.22
CA LEU A 59 13.84 2.69 10.52
C LEU A 59 14.09 4.18 10.26
N PHE A 60 13.54 4.76 9.19
CA PHE A 60 13.64 6.20 8.95
C PHE A 60 12.92 7.04 10.01
N LEU A 61 11.75 6.60 10.46
CA LEU A 61 10.98 7.28 11.52
C LEU A 61 11.66 7.15 12.89
N TYR A 62 12.18 5.96 13.21
CA TYR A 62 12.81 5.67 14.49
C TYR A 62 14.23 6.25 14.60
N SER A 63 15.09 5.98 13.62
CA SER A 63 16.52 6.29 13.71
C SER A 63 16.86 7.74 13.35
N ARG A 64 16.03 8.43 12.55
CA ARG A 64 16.34 9.80 12.06
C ARG A 64 15.44 10.89 12.67
N GLY A 65 14.63 10.53 13.67
CA GLY A 65 13.83 11.47 14.47
C GLY A 65 12.71 12.20 13.71
N SER A 66 11.77 12.80 14.45
CA SER A 66 10.55 13.42 13.89
C SER A 66 10.71 14.91 13.49
N SER A 67 11.81 15.55 13.90
CA SER A 67 12.00 17.01 13.83
C SER A 67 12.82 17.50 12.65
N ASN A 68 13.67 16.66 12.03
CA ASN A 68 14.59 17.11 10.99
C ASN A 68 14.04 16.82 9.59
N ALA A 69 14.03 17.87 8.75
CA ALA A 69 13.94 17.74 7.31
C ALA A 69 15.15 16.92 6.83
N ASP A 70 14.88 15.84 6.10
CA ASP A 70 15.91 14.90 5.67
C ASP A 70 15.63 14.52 4.23
N GLY A 71 16.50 14.96 3.32
CA GLY A 71 16.37 14.69 1.89
C GLY A 71 16.27 13.19 1.59
N ALA A 72 16.86 12.32 2.41
CA ALA A 72 16.72 10.88 2.23
C ALA A 72 15.27 10.41 2.47
N LYS A 73 14.57 10.96 3.46
CA LYS A 73 13.15 10.64 3.69
C LYS A 73 12.28 11.10 2.54
N SER A 74 12.58 12.25 1.95
CA SER A 74 11.87 12.78 0.78
C SER A 74 12.08 11.89 -0.45
N LEU A 75 13.31 11.44 -0.71
CA LEU A 75 13.60 10.50 -1.81
C LEU A 75 12.90 9.16 -1.60
N VAL A 76 12.90 8.63 -0.38
CA VAL A 76 12.17 7.39 -0.05
C VAL A 76 10.67 7.59 -0.22
N ALA A 77 10.10 8.71 0.24
CA ALA A 77 8.69 9.02 0.04
C ALA A 77 8.32 9.09 -1.45
N ALA A 78 9.13 9.78 -2.27
CA ALA A 78 8.93 9.84 -3.72
C ALA A 78 8.96 8.44 -4.38
N SER A 79 9.91 7.58 -3.96
CA SER A 79 10.00 6.20 -4.44
C SER A 79 8.76 5.37 -4.07
N LEU A 80 8.31 5.47 -2.81
CA LEU A 80 7.11 4.78 -2.33
C LEU A 80 5.82 5.33 -2.93
N ALA A 81 5.79 6.58 -3.39
CA ALA A 81 4.66 7.12 -4.13
C ALA A 81 4.39 6.31 -5.41
N VAL A 82 5.44 5.94 -6.16
CA VAL A 82 5.32 5.14 -7.39
C VAL A 82 4.65 3.80 -7.11
N TYR A 83 4.99 3.17 -5.98
CA TYR A 83 4.37 1.92 -5.57
C TYR A 83 2.84 2.02 -5.49
N HIS A 84 2.27 3.14 -5.04
CA HIS A 84 0.83 3.27 -4.86
C HIS A 84 0.03 3.33 -6.17
N VAL A 85 0.67 3.52 -7.33
CA VAL A 85 0.01 3.39 -8.64
C VAL A 85 -0.53 1.96 -8.84
N PHE A 86 0.20 0.94 -8.40
CA PHE A 86 -0.17 -0.47 -8.58
C PHE A 86 -1.41 -0.90 -7.78
N PRO A 87 -1.54 -0.65 -6.47
CA PRO A 87 -2.76 -0.97 -5.75
C PRO A 87 -3.95 -0.09 -6.17
N ILE A 88 -3.73 1.15 -6.64
CA ILE A 88 -4.78 1.97 -7.29
C ILE A 88 -5.30 1.26 -8.54
N TRP A 89 -4.40 0.84 -9.44
CA TRP A 89 -4.76 0.09 -10.64
C TRP A 89 -5.49 -1.22 -10.29
N ARG A 90 -5.00 -1.96 -9.31
CA ARG A 90 -5.61 -3.20 -8.83
C ARG A 90 -7.03 -2.97 -8.30
N ALA A 91 -7.25 -1.90 -7.52
CA ALA A 91 -8.55 -1.54 -7.00
C ALA A 91 -9.51 -1.09 -8.13
N TRP A 92 -9.02 -0.27 -9.06
CA TRP A 92 -9.75 0.17 -10.24
C TRP A 92 -10.20 -1.00 -11.13
N ALA A 93 -9.30 -1.94 -11.43
CA ALA A 93 -9.62 -3.13 -12.19
C ALA A 93 -10.71 -3.97 -11.51
N ARG A 94 -10.72 -4.04 -10.17
CA ARG A 94 -11.77 -4.70 -9.39
C ARG A 94 -13.11 -3.96 -9.48
N ILE A 95 -13.10 -2.64 -9.32
CA ILE A 95 -14.31 -1.80 -9.46
C ILE A 95 -14.95 -2.00 -10.83
N ARG A 96 -14.15 -1.95 -11.91
CA ARG A 96 -14.64 -2.17 -13.27
C ARG A 96 -15.27 -3.54 -13.49
N ARG A 97 -14.70 -4.60 -12.89
CA ARG A 97 -15.25 -5.95 -12.96
C ARG A 97 -16.55 -6.10 -12.15
N GLN A 98 -16.71 -5.35 -11.06
CA GLN A 98 -17.92 -5.37 -10.22
C GLN A 98 -19.08 -4.56 -10.82
N GLY A 99 -18.81 -3.55 -11.64
CA GLY A 99 -19.82 -2.70 -12.29
C GLY A 99 -20.62 -3.35 -13.44
N GLY A 100 -20.42 -4.65 -13.73
CA GLY A 100 -21.03 -5.34 -14.87
C GLY A 100 -22.21 -6.27 -14.56
N LEU A 101 -22.35 -6.79 -13.34
CA LEU A 101 -23.41 -7.74 -12.98
C LEU A 101 -23.73 -7.59 -11.48
N GLY A 102 -25.02 -7.39 -11.16
CA GLY A 102 -25.56 -7.03 -9.83
C GLY A 102 -25.30 -8.03 -8.68
N ARG A 103 -24.04 -8.23 -8.30
CA ARG A 103 -23.59 -9.00 -7.12
C ARG A 103 -22.71 -8.15 -6.17
N GLY A 104 -22.85 -6.83 -6.23
CA GLY A 104 -21.91 -5.86 -5.64
C GLY A 104 -21.75 -5.91 -4.11
N TRP A 105 -22.76 -6.36 -3.36
CA TRP A 105 -22.76 -6.23 -1.90
C TRP A 105 -22.08 -7.41 -1.17
N ALA A 106 -22.28 -8.65 -1.62
CA ALA A 106 -21.70 -9.83 -0.95
C ALA A 106 -20.16 -9.91 -1.12
N GLN A 107 -19.62 -9.38 -2.22
CA GLN A 107 -18.18 -9.42 -2.52
C GLN A 107 -17.40 -8.21 -1.95
N GLN A 108 -18.10 -7.20 -1.41
CA GLN A 108 -17.51 -6.06 -0.70
C GLN A 108 -17.16 -6.39 0.75
N ALA A 109 -17.84 -7.37 1.37
CA ALA A 109 -17.69 -7.72 2.77
C ALA A 109 -16.40 -8.49 3.13
N GLU A 110 -15.73 -9.13 2.16
CA GLU A 110 -14.61 -10.04 2.46
C GLU A 110 -13.25 -9.38 2.70
N VAL A 111 -13.12 -8.07 2.51
CA VAL A 111 -11.87 -7.34 2.80
C VAL A 111 -12.23 -5.99 3.41
N VAL A 112 -11.59 -5.65 4.54
CA VAL A 112 -11.80 -4.39 5.26
C VAL A 112 -11.85 -3.20 4.28
N GLY A 113 -13.03 -2.59 4.12
CA GLY A 113 -13.29 -1.41 3.29
C GLY A 113 -13.72 -1.65 1.82
N GLY A 114 -13.52 -2.84 1.25
CA GLY A 114 -13.83 -3.10 -0.17
C GLY A 114 -12.97 -2.29 -1.17
N PRO A 115 -13.14 -2.51 -2.49
CA PRO A 115 -12.22 -1.98 -3.50
C PRO A 115 -12.26 -0.45 -3.66
N TYR A 116 -13.39 0.21 -3.36
CA TYR A 116 -13.48 1.67 -3.38
C TYR A 116 -12.65 2.32 -2.26
N VAL A 117 -12.72 1.80 -1.03
CA VAL A 117 -11.90 2.33 0.08
C VAL A 117 -10.42 2.11 -0.22
N HIS A 118 -10.04 0.93 -0.73
CA HIS A 118 -8.65 0.66 -1.14
C HIS A 118 -8.18 1.68 -2.19
N PHE A 119 -8.99 1.96 -3.20
CA PHE A 119 -8.69 2.97 -4.21
C PHE A 119 -8.43 4.35 -3.58
N VAL A 120 -9.38 4.84 -2.78
CA VAL A 120 -9.28 6.18 -2.15
C VAL A 120 -8.08 6.27 -1.23
N VAL A 121 -7.85 5.28 -0.37
CA VAL A 121 -6.72 5.27 0.57
C VAL A 121 -5.39 5.32 -0.19
N HIS A 122 -5.22 4.53 -1.25
CA HIS A 122 -3.96 4.55 -2.00
C HIS A 122 -3.79 5.82 -2.86
N VAL A 123 -4.87 6.45 -3.34
CA VAL A 123 -4.79 7.79 -3.95
C VAL A 123 -4.30 8.83 -2.94
N LEU A 124 -4.84 8.83 -1.71
CA LEU A 124 -4.39 9.73 -0.66
C LEU A 124 -2.93 9.48 -0.26
N LEU A 125 -2.49 8.22 -0.21
CA LEU A 125 -1.09 7.87 0.01
C LEU A 125 -0.19 8.33 -1.13
N LEU A 126 -0.59 8.11 -2.39
CA LEU A 126 0.14 8.59 -3.56
C LEU A 126 0.34 10.10 -3.49
N LEU A 127 -0.71 10.87 -3.21
CA LEU A 127 -0.65 12.32 -3.13
C LEU A 127 0.22 12.79 -1.95
N SER A 128 0.03 12.20 -0.77
CA SER A 128 0.79 12.60 0.43
C SER A 128 2.28 12.28 0.32
N LEU A 129 2.65 11.12 -0.22
CA LEU A 129 4.04 10.73 -0.45
C LEU A 129 4.69 11.52 -1.58
N SER A 130 3.96 11.82 -2.67
CA SER A 130 4.46 12.69 -3.74
C SER A 130 4.73 14.09 -3.23
N TRP A 131 3.80 14.65 -2.45
CA TRP A 131 3.97 15.97 -1.83
C TRP A 131 5.17 15.99 -0.87
N ALA A 132 5.29 14.97 0.00
CA ALA A 132 6.44 14.80 0.88
C ALA A 132 7.76 14.65 0.10
N GLY A 133 7.75 13.99 -1.05
CA GLY A 133 8.93 13.82 -1.88
C GLY A 133 9.39 15.11 -2.54
N LEU A 134 8.45 15.92 -3.02
CA LEU A 134 8.73 17.18 -3.71
C LEU A 134 9.09 18.33 -2.75
N HIS A 135 8.50 18.36 -1.55
CA HIS A 135 8.62 19.48 -0.61
C HIS A 135 9.28 19.12 0.72
N GLY A 136 9.71 17.87 0.92
CA GLY A 136 10.27 17.43 2.21
C GLY A 136 11.72 17.84 2.45
N SER A 137 12.39 18.47 1.48
CA SER A 137 13.76 18.95 1.61
C SER A 137 13.87 20.48 1.63
N SER A 138 12.76 21.19 1.47
CA SER A 138 12.63 22.64 1.54
C SER A 138 12.15 23.08 2.91
#